data_AF-A0A8J5XNM9-F1
#
_entry.id   AF-A0A8J5XNM9-F1
#
_cell.length_a   1.000
_cell.length_b   1.000
_cell.length_c   1.000
_cell.angle_alpha   90.00
_cell.angle_beta   90.00
_cell.angle_gamma   90.00
#
_symmetry.space_group_name_H-M   'P 1'
#
loop_
_entity.id
_entity.type
_entity.pdbx_description
1 polymer ?
#
loop_
_entity_poly.entity_id
_entity_poly.type
_entity_poly.pdbx_seq_one_letter_code
_entity_poly.pdbx_strand_id
1 'polypeptide(L)'
;MLVMLAWLSRASPLPGSAKAWRWRGGVNKNLSSSAQPEDSINQLKSWLPNLPMPIAATGVAATGLLSYIYMELRTYEKQIKGLDQKMETQIKGLDQKMETQIKGLDQKMETQIKGLDQKINHLDMKMESQIKGLDMKMETQIKGLDQKINHLDQKIDMLSETLSSKFDALNDFKTQLLIRMEKSEDRVDAQLRELVKRA
;
A
#
# COMPACT_ATOMS: atom_id res chain seq x y z
N MET A 1 -21.80 -2.72 20.95
CA MET A 1 -21.69 -2.91 22.41
C MET A 1 -20.76 -1.86 22.97
N LEU A 2 -21.31 -1.04 23.87
CA LEU A 2 -20.63 -0.04 24.69
C LEU A 2 -19.65 -0.68 25.69
N VAL A 3 -18.77 0.19 26.21
CA VAL A 3 -18.20 0.30 27.59
C VAL A 3 -16.67 0.51 27.48
N MET A 4 -16.15 1.75 27.62
CA MET A 4 -15.75 2.46 28.88
C MET A 4 -14.58 1.74 29.59
N LEU A 5 -13.47 2.30 30.09
CA LEU A 5 -13.07 3.60 30.66
C LEU A 5 -11.51 3.54 30.83
N ALA A 6 -10.75 4.59 30.53
CA ALA A 6 -10.11 5.51 31.49
C ALA A 6 -8.59 5.31 31.77
N TRP A 7 -7.84 6.38 31.47
CA TRP A 7 -6.60 6.88 32.11
C TRP A 7 -5.25 6.17 31.91
N LEU A 8 -4.32 6.84 31.22
CA LEU A 8 -3.15 7.47 31.87
C LEU A 8 -2.39 8.41 30.91
N SER A 9 -2.42 9.70 31.25
CA SER A 9 -1.50 10.73 30.77
C SER A 9 -0.05 10.40 31.11
N ARG A 10 0.82 10.24 30.11
CA ARG A 10 2.24 10.65 30.17
C ARG A 10 2.89 10.64 28.79
N ALA A 11 3.39 11.82 28.38
CA ALA A 11 4.57 12.10 27.55
C ALA A 11 4.92 11.08 26.42
N SER A 12 4.94 11.42 25.13
CA SER A 12 5.73 12.50 24.49
C SER A 12 5.42 12.54 22.98
N PRO A 13 5.61 13.68 22.29
CA PRO A 13 6.04 13.65 20.89
C PRO A 13 7.42 14.28 20.71
N LEU A 14 8.32 13.54 20.08
CA LEU A 14 9.58 14.02 19.48
C LEU A 14 9.29 14.69 18.10
N PRO A 15 10.24 15.46 17.55
CA PRO A 15 9.97 16.79 17.01
C PRO A 15 9.96 16.82 15.47
N GLY A 16 9.01 17.55 14.89
CA GLY A 16 8.84 17.71 13.44
C GLY A 16 8.54 19.16 13.05
N SER A 17 9.59 19.98 13.07
CA SER A 17 9.84 21.15 12.21
C SER A 17 8.65 22.03 11.73
N ALA A 18 8.13 22.87 12.61
CA ALA A 18 7.74 24.22 12.24
C ALA A 18 8.80 25.18 12.81
N LYS A 19 9.90 25.38 12.07
CA LYS A 19 10.88 26.42 12.41
C LYS A 19 10.25 27.78 12.08
N ALA A 20 9.40 28.25 12.98
CA ALA A 20 9.13 29.67 13.11
C ALA A 20 10.46 30.33 13.47
N TRP A 21 11.08 30.99 12.50
CA TRP A 21 12.20 31.88 12.75
C TRP A 21 11.67 33.07 13.57
N ARG A 22 11.59 32.88 14.89
CA ARG A 22 11.54 34.01 15.82
C ARG A 22 12.87 34.72 15.71
N TRP A 23 12.89 35.79 14.94
CA TRP A 23 13.93 36.81 15.00
C TRP A 23 14.09 37.23 16.47
N ARG A 24 15.15 36.75 17.12
CA ARG A 24 15.53 37.17 18.47
C ARG A 24 16.42 38.40 18.31
N GLY A 25 15.84 39.46 17.73
CA GLY A 25 16.39 40.80 17.86
C GLY A 25 16.15 41.21 19.30
N GLY A 26 17.20 41.18 20.11
CA GLY A 26 17.18 41.73 21.46
C GLY A 26 16.90 43.23 21.39
N VAL A 27 15.63 43.61 21.38
CA VAL A 27 15.22 44.94 21.82
C VAL A 27 15.46 44.93 23.32
N ASN A 28 16.57 45.54 23.73
CA ASN A 28 16.88 45.82 25.11
C ASN A 28 15.70 46.61 25.71
N LYS A 29 14.85 45.94 26.51
CA LYS A 29 13.65 46.52 27.13
C LYS A 29 13.93 47.44 28.33
N ASN A 30 15.20 47.84 28.53
CA ASN A 30 15.61 48.71 29.63
C ASN A 30 16.08 50.10 29.18
N LEU A 31 15.62 50.59 28.03
CA LEU A 31 15.53 52.05 27.85
C LEU A 31 14.13 52.45 28.30
N SER A 32 14.05 52.85 29.57
CA SER A 32 12.90 53.46 30.20
C SER A 32 12.28 54.52 29.27
N SER A 33 11.12 54.19 28.72
CA SER A 33 10.17 55.13 28.17
C SER A 33 9.62 55.99 29.32
N SER A 34 10.27 57.10 29.61
CA SER A 34 9.59 58.25 30.23
C SER A 34 10.15 59.59 29.79
N ALA A 35 10.97 59.65 28.74
CA ALA A 35 11.22 60.93 28.08
C ALA A 35 10.20 61.04 26.95
N GLN A 36 9.10 61.75 27.22
CA GLN A 36 8.25 62.24 26.14
C GLN A 36 9.14 63.05 25.17
N PRO A 37 8.81 63.13 23.87
CA PRO A 37 9.51 64.02 22.95
C PRO A 37 9.63 65.45 23.52
N GLU A 38 8.63 65.85 24.30
CA GLU A 38 8.59 67.12 25.04
C GLU A 38 9.68 67.23 26.12
N ASP A 39 10.01 66.17 26.86
CA ASP A 39 11.04 66.19 27.89
C ASP A 39 12.44 66.37 27.29
N SER A 40 12.70 65.73 26.14
CA SER A 40 13.95 65.89 25.40
C SER A 40 14.07 67.29 24.80
N ILE A 41 12.97 67.85 24.29
CA ILE A 41 12.90 69.23 23.80
C ILE A 41 13.09 70.24 24.95
N ASN A 42 12.54 69.98 26.12
CA ASN A 42 12.66 70.85 27.28
C ASN A 42 14.06 70.79 27.91
N GLN A 43 14.72 69.63 27.90
CA GLN A 43 16.13 69.51 28.29
C GLN A 43 17.04 70.27 27.32
N LEU A 44 16.82 70.17 26.00
CA LEU A 44 17.57 70.92 25.01
C LEU A 44 17.40 72.44 25.16
N LYS A 45 16.18 72.92 25.45
CA LYS A 45 15.91 74.32 25.74
C LYS A 45 16.64 74.83 26.99
N SER A 46 16.86 73.98 27.99
CA SER A 46 17.58 74.36 29.22
C SER A 46 19.08 74.59 29.02
N TRP A 47 19.69 73.95 28.01
CA TRP A 47 21.13 74.03 27.73
C TRP A 47 21.50 75.14 26.73
N LEU A 48 20.52 75.68 25.99
CA LEU A 48 20.73 76.75 25.00
C LEU A 48 21.40 78.04 25.56
N PRO A 49 21.08 78.54 26.77
CA PRO A 49 21.63 79.81 27.29
C PRO A 49 23.09 79.75 27.77
N ASN A 50 23.65 78.56 28.03
CA ASN A 50 24.96 78.39 28.69
C ASN A 50 26.09 77.94 27.73
N LEU A 51 25.88 78.05 26.41
CA LEU A 51 26.90 77.67 25.43
C LEU A 51 27.93 78.81 25.25
N PRO A 52 29.25 78.54 25.31
CA PRO A 52 30.31 79.55 25.29
C PRO A 52 30.56 80.22 23.91
N MET A 53 29.60 80.14 22.97
CA MET A 53 29.67 80.76 21.64
C MET A 53 28.36 81.50 21.33
N PRO A 54 28.38 82.56 20.50
CA PRO A 54 27.19 83.37 20.21
C PRO A 54 26.03 82.51 19.68
N ILE A 55 24.80 82.83 20.09
CA ILE A 55 23.55 82.11 19.81
C ILE A 55 23.38 81.78 18.31
N ALA A 56 23.88 82.65 17.43
CA ALA A 56 23.87 82.43 15.98
C ALA A 56 24.77 81.26 15.54
N ALA A 57 25.95 81.08 16.15
CA ALA A 57 26.88 80.00 15.83
C ALA A 57 26.37 78.63 16.34
N THR A 58 25.70 78.60 17.49
CA THR A 58 25.09 77.37 18.04
C THR A 58 23.84 76.95 17.27
N GLY A 59 23.02 77.89 16.79
CA GLY A 59 21.88 77.60 15.91
C GLY A 59 22.30 77.07 14.53
N VAL A 60 23.36 77.61 13.93
CA VAL A 60 23.90 77.13 12.64
C VAL A 60 24.52 75.73 12.78
N ALA A 61 25.23 75.43 13.86
CA ALA A 61 25.77 74.09 14.12
C ALA A 61 24.65 73.06 14.39
N ALA A 62 23.64 73.41 15.18
CA ALA A 62 22.50 72.55 15.48
C ALA A 62 21.67 72.23 14.22
N THR A 63 21.46 73.20 13.35
CA THR A 63 20.76 73.00 12.06
C THR A 63 21.56 72.12 11.09
N GLY A 64 22.88 72.25 11.06
CA GLY A 64 23.77 71.36 10.30
C GLY A 64 23.69 69.90 10.78
N LEU A 65 23.73 69.68 12.10
CA LEU A 65 23.58 68.34 12.70
C LEU A 65 22.19 67.75 12.44
N LEU A 66 21.12 68.54 12.56
CA LEU A 66 19.76 68.09 12.24
C LEU A 66 19.64 67.68 10.76
N SER A 67 20.22 68.47 9.86
CA SER A 67 20.24 68.19 8.42
C SER A 67 20.97 66.87 8.10
N TYR A 68 22.13 66.64 8.75
CA TYR A 68 22.88 65.40 8.62
C TYR A 68 22.09 64.18 9.11
N ILE A 69 21.51 64.26 10.31
CA ILE A 69 20.66 63.19 10.87
C ILE A 69 19.48 62.90 9.94
N TYR A 70 18.86 63.93 9.36
CA TYR A 70 17.75 63.77 8.42
C TYR A 70 18.17 63.06 7.13
N MET A 71 19.36 63.39 6.59
CA MET A 71 19.93 62.68 5.45
C MET A 71 20.20 61.21 5.77
N GLU A 72 20.78 60.91 6.92
CA GLU A 72 21.13 59.55 7.33
C GLU A 72 19.87 58.69 7.61
N LEU A 73 18.84 59.28 8.22
CA LEU A 73 17.54 58.59 8.37
C LEU A 73 16.92 58.27 7.01
N ARG A 74 17.00 59.20 6.05
CA ARG A 74 16.50 58.99 4.70
C ARG A 74 17.29 57.92 3.94
N THR A 75 18.59 57.79 4.16
CA THR A 75 19.40 56.71 3.57
C THR A 75 19.02 55.36 4.16
N TYR A 76 18.86 55.25 5.49
CA TYR A 76 18.38 54.02 6.13
C TYR A 76 16.98 53.62 5.67
N GLU A 77 16.04 54.56 5.54
CA GLU A 77 14.69 54.27 5.05
C GLU A 77 14.72 53.67 3.63
N LYS A 78 15.58 54.20 2.75
CA LYS A 78 15.78 53.64 1.41
C LYS A 78 16.37 52.23 1.45
N GLN A 79 17.35 51.99 2.32
CA GLN A 79 17.96 50.67 2.47
C GLN A 79 16.95 49.63 2.98
N ILE A 80 16.14 49.99 3.98
CA ILE A 80 15.08 49.14 4.52
C ILE A 80 14.07 48.79 3.42
N LYS A 81 13.55 49.79 2.69
CA LYS A 81 12.65 49.55 1.56
C LYS A 81 13.27 48.64 0.49
N GLY A 82 14.56 48.80 0.21
CA GLY A 82 15.29 47.95 -0.72
C GLY A 82 15.44 46.50 -0.23
N LEU A 83 15.66 46.30 1.07
CA LEU A 83 15.70 44.97 1.69
C LEU A 83 14.31 44.32 1.68
N ASP A 84 13.25 45.05 2.04
CA ASP A 84 11.88 44.56 2.02
C ASP A 84 11.47 44.08 0.61
N GLN A 85 11.75 44.88 -0.42
CA GLN A 85 11.50 44.49 -1.81
C GLN A 85 12.27 43.24 -2.23
N LYS A 86 13.55 43.12 -1.83
CA LYS A 86 14.37 41.94 -2.10
C LYS A 86 13.82 40.70 -1.41
N MET A 87 13.45 40.81 -0.14
CA MET A 87 12.85 39.70 0.61
C MET A 87 11.54 39.26 -0.01
N GLU A 88 10.65 40.20 -0.36
CA GLU A 88 9.37 39.85 -0.97
C GLU A 88 9.54 39.17 -2.32
N THR A 89 10.51 39.61 -3.12
CA THR A 89 10.85 38.96 -4.40
C THR A 89 11.38 37.54 -4.17
N GLN A 90 12.25 37.34 -3.17
CA GLN A 90 12.79 36.02 -2.84
C GLN A 90 11.70 35.07 -2.33
N ILE A 91 10.80 35.54 -1.47
CA ILE A 91 9.68 34.76 -0.95
C ILE A 91 8.78 34.31 -2.10
N LYS A 92 8.35 35.25 -2.98
CA LYS A 92 7.55 34.91 -4.16
C LYS A 92 8.25 33.89 -5.08
N GLY A 93 9.57 34.04 -5.26
CA GLY A 93 10.37 33.09 -6.04
C GLY A 93 10.46 31.71 -5.41
N LEU A 94 10.53 31.61 -4.07
CA LEU A 94 10.50 30.34 -3.36
C LEU A 94 9.12 29.69 -3.42
N ASP A 95 8.05 30.45 -3.23
CA ASP A 95 6.67 29.96 -3.31
C ASP A 95 6.37 29.36 -4.69
N GLN A 96 6.74 30.07 -5.76
CA GLN A 96 6.59 29.56 -7.13
C GLN A 96 7.40 28.28 -7.38
N LYS A 97 8.63 28.21 -6.89
CA LYS A 97 9.47 27.00 -7.01
C LYS A 97 8.86 25.82 -6.26
N MET A 98 8.41 26.03 -5.03
CA MET A 98 7.76 24.99 -4.22
C MET A 98 6.48 24.51 -4.90
N GLU A 99 5.62 25.41 -5.37
CA GLU A 99 4.38 25.02 -6.03
C GLU A 99 4.64 24.23 -7.33
N THR A 100 5.66 24.62 -8.11
CA THR A 100 6.07 23.88 -9.31
C THR A 100 6.58 22.48 -8.95
N GLN A 101 7.39 22.35 -7.89
CA GLN A 101 7.90 21.06 -7.43
C GLN A 101 6.79 20.15 -6.92
N ILE A 102 5.85 20.69 -6.15
CA ILE A 102 4.70 19.93 -5.64
C ILE A 102 3.86 19.40 -6.81
N LYS A 103 3.47 20.27 -7.76
CA LYS A 103 2.73 19.84 -8.96
C LYS A 103 3.48 18.78 -9.77
N GLY A 104 4.81 18.91 -9.89
CA GLY A 104 5.63 17.93 -10.56
C GLY A 104 5.69 16.57 -9.84
N LEU A 105 5.71 16.56 -8.51
CA LEU A 105 5.63 15.34 -7.71
C LEU A 105 4.25 14.70 -7.81
N ASP A 106 3.17 15.47 -7.72
CA ASP A 106 1.80 14.98 -7.85
C ASP A 106 1.57 14.31 -9.20
N GLN A 107 2.03 14.93 -10.30
CA GLN A 107 1.93 14.34 -11.64
C GLN A 107 2.74 13.04 -11.77
N LYS A 108 3.93 12.97 -11.17
CA LYS A 108 4.75 11.75 -11.17
C LYS A 108 4.07 10.64 -10.37
N MET A 109 3.54 10.94 -9.19
CA MET A 109 2.82 9.96 -8.37
C MET A 109 1.57 9.45 -9.09
N GLU A 110 0.76 10.34 -9.67
CA GLU A 110 -0.43 9.99 -10.44
C GLU A 110 -0.09 9.08 -11.63
N THR A 111 1.00 9.37 -12.33
CA THR A 111 1.48 8.54 -13.45
C THR A 111 1.93 7.15 -12.97
N GLN A 112 2.65 7.10 -11.85
CA GLN A 112 3.09 5.83 -11.25
C GLN A 112 1.92 4.99 -10.77
N ILE A 113 0.93 5.60 -10.10
CA ILE A 113 -0.29 4.92 -9.64
C ILE A 113 -1.04 4.33 -10.82
N LYS A 114 -1.32 5.12 -11.86
CA LYS A 114 -1.96 4.61 -13.09
C LYS A 114 -1.18 3.48 -13.75
N GLY A 115 0.15 3.57 -13.78
CA GLY A 115 1.00 2.51 -14.31
C GLY A 115 0.96 1.23 -13.48
N LEU A 116 0.81 1.33 -12.16
CA LEU A 116 0.62 0.18 -11.27
C LEU A 116 -0.77 -0.43 -11.45
N ASP A 117 -1.83 0.37 -11.51
CA ASP A 117 -3.20 -0.09 -11.75
C ASP A 117 -3.30 -0.87 -13.06
N GLN A 118 -2.67 -0.38 -14.13
CA GLN A 118 -2.59 -1.09 -15.41
C GLN A 118 -1.88 -2.44 -15.30
N LYS A 119 -0.77 -2.50 -14.54
CA LYS A 119 -0.04 -3.76 -14.32
C LYS A 119 -0.85 -4.75 -13.51
N ILE A 120 -1.55 -4.30 -12.48
CA ILE A 120 -2.44 -5.13 -11.65
C ILE A 120 -3.55 -5.69 -12.52
N ASN A 121 -4.27 -4.85 -13.27
CA ASN A 121 -5.33 -5.30 -14.18
C ASN A 121 -4.83 -6.32 -15.20
N HIS A 122 -3.64 -6.11 -15.76
CA HIS A 122 -3.04 -7.07 -16.68
C HIS A 122 -2.72 -8.41 -16.02
N LEU A 123 -2.19 -8.40 -14.80
CA LEU A 123 -1.93 -9.62 -14.03
C LEU A 123 -3.23 -10.36 -13.69
N ASP A 124 -4.27 -9.65 -13.27
CA ASP A 124 -5.58 -10.23 -12.97
C ASP A 124 -6.18 -10.93 -14.20
N MET A 125 -6.18 -10.25 -15.36
CA MET A 125 -6.65 -10.84 -16.62
C MET A 125 -5.84 -12.09 -17.01
N LYS A 126 -4.51 -12.05 -16.84
CA LYS A 126 -3.64 -13.18 -17.15
C LYS A 126 -3.90 -14.36 -16.22
N MET A 127 -4.07 -14.11 -14.93
CA MET A 127 -4.38 -15.15 -13.94
C MET A 127 -5.75 -15.77 -14.21
N GLU A 128 -6.77 -14.97 -14.49
CA GLU A 128 -8.11 -15.48 -14.81
C GLU A 128 -8.10 -16.33 -16.08
N SER A 129 -7.36 -15.92 -17.11
CA SER A 129 -7.19 -16.73 -18.32
C SER A 129 -6.45 -18.05 -18.06
N GLN A 130 -5.44 -18.04 -17.19
CA GLN A 130 -4.69 -19.25 -16.84
C GLN A 130 -5.56 -20.22 -16.03
N ILE A 131 -6.33 -19.72 -15.07
CA ILE A 131 -7.27 -20.53 -14.27
C ILE A 131 -8.30 -21.18 -15.20
N LYS A 132 -8.98 -20.41 -16.05
CA LYS A 132 -9.95 -20.95 -17.03
C LYS A 132 -9.31 -22.01 -17.94
N GLY A 133 -8.08 -21.77 -18.39
CA GLY A 133 -7.34 -22.74 -19.21
C GLY A 133 -7.01 -24.05 -18.47
N LEU A 134 -6.70 -23.98 -17.18
CA LEU A 134 -6.47 -25.17 -16.34
C LEU A 134 -7.78 -25.92 -16.07
N ASP A 135 -8.86 -25.21 -15.75
CA ASP A 135 -10.18 -25.80 -15.50
C ASP A 135 -10.65 -26.60 -16.73
N MET A 136 -10.56 -26.02 -17.92
CA MET A 136 -10.95 -26.71 -19.17
C MET A 136 -10.10 -27.96 -19.43
N LYS A 137 -8.79 -27.90 -19.14
CA LYS A 137 -7.89 -29.06 -19.29
C LYS A 137 -8.25 -30.15 -18.29
N MET A 138 -8.48 -29.80 -17.04
CA MET A 138 -8.88 -30.75 -16.00
C MET A 138 -10.22 -31.39 -16.33
N GLU A 139 -11.22 -30.61 -16.75
CA GLU A 139 -12.53 -31.14 -17.12
C GLU A 139 -12.43 -32.12 -18.31
N THR A 140 -11.60 -31.80 -19.30
CA THR A 140 -11.34 -32.69 -20.44
C THR A 140 -10.67 -33.99 -20.01
N GLN A 141 -9.68 -33.91 -19.11
CA GLN A 141 -9.00 -35.09 -18.58
C GLN A 141 -9.93 -35.96 -17.74
N ILE A 142 -10.75 -35.37 -16.88
CA ILE A 142 -11.75 -36.09 -16.07
C ILE A 142 -12.73 -36.82 -16.98
N LYS A 143 -13.33 -36.15 -17.97
CA LYS A 143 -14.24 -36.79 -18.94
C LYS A 143 -13.56 -37.94 -19.69
N GLY A 144 -12.29 -37.77 -20.06
CA GLY A 144 -11.52 -38.83 -20.71
C GLY A 144 -11.24 -40.03 -19.80
N LEU A 145 -11.05 -39.81 -18.50
CA LEU A 145 -10.91 -40.88 -17.51
C LEU A 145 -12.25 -41.58 -17.26
N ASP A 146 -13.34 -40.85 -17.11
CA ASP A 146 -14.69 -41.42 -16.94
C ASP A 146 -15.06 -42.34 -18.11
N GLN A 147 -14.76 -41.93 -19.35
CA GLN A 147 -14.96 -42.78 -20.53
C GLN A 147 -14.14 -44.07 -20.49
N LYS A 148 -12.88 -43.99 -20.04
CA LYS A 148 -12.02 -45.18 -19.90
C LYS A 148 -12.52 -46.12 -18.81
N ILE A 149 -12.98 -45.57 -17.68
CA ILE A 149 -13.56 -46.35 -16.57
C ILE A 149 -14.81 -47.07 -17.06
N ASN A 150 -15.76 -46.35 -17.67
CA ASN A 150 -16.98 -46.94 -18.23
C ASN A 150 -16.69 -48.06 -19.24
N HIS A 151 -15.67 -47.88 -20.08
CA HIS A 151 -15.26 -48.92 -21.03
C HIS A 151 -14.64 -50.15 -20.34
N LEU A 152 -13.89 -49.95 -19.25
CA LEU A 152 -13.36 -51.05 -18.46
C LEU A 152 -14.47 -51.79 -17.71
N ASP A 153 -15.44 -51.08 -17.14
CA ASP A 153 -16.59 -51.69 -16.48
C ASP A 153 -17.38 -52.59 -17.46
N GLN A 154 -17.66 -52.10 -18.67
CA GLN A 154 -18.28 -52.91 -19.72
C GLN A 154 -17.48 -54.17 -20.07
N LYS A 155 -16.14 -54.09 -20.10
CA LYS A 155 -15.28 -55.26 -20.34
C LYS A 155 -15.35 -56.24 -19.17
N ILE A 156 -15.40 -55.75 -17.94
CA ILE A 156 -15.52 -56.59 -16.74
C ILE A 156 -16.88 -57.30 -16.74
N ASP A 157 -17.97 -56.61 -17.10
CA ASP A 157 -19.30 -57.21 -17.20
C ASP A 157 -19.33 -58.33 -18.25
N MET A 158 -18.84 -58.06 -19.47
CA MET A 158 -18.77 -59.08 -20.54
C MET A 158 -17.91 -60.28 -20.14
N LEU A 159 -16.76 -60.04 -19.48
CA LEU A 159 -15.91 -61.12 -18.99
C LEU A 159 -16.65 -61.94 -17.93
N SER A 160 -17.33 -61.28 -16.99
CA SER A 160 -18.10 -61.95 -15.92
C SER A 160 -19.23 -62.81 -16.49
N GLU A 161 -19.99 -62.32 -17.46
CA GLU A 161 -21.01 -63.09 -18.18
C GLU A 161 -20.42 -64.30 -18.92
N THR A 162 -19.29 -64.10 -19.59
CA THR A 162 -18.59 -65.18 -20.30
C THR A 162 -18.07 -66.25 -19.33
N LEU A 163 -17.55 -65.84 -18.17
CA LEU A 163 -17.08 -66.74 -17.13
C LEU A 163 -18.24 -67.51 -16.49
N SER A 164 -19.36 -66.84 -16.20
CA SER A 164 -20.56 -67.47 -15.65
C SER A 164 -21.10 -68.55 -16.60
N SER A 165 -21.28 -68.22 -17.89
CA SER A 165 -21.77 -69.18 -18.88
C SER A 165 -20.84 -70.39 -19.06
N LYS A 166 -19.52 -70.19 -19.03
CA LYS A 166 -18.55 -71.29 -19.04
C LYS A 166 -18.64 -72.15 -17.79
N PHE A 167 -18.84 -71.54 -16.63
CA PHE A 167 -19.01 -72.27 -15.37
C PHE A 167 -20.28 -73.10 -15.38
N ASP A 168 -21.40 -72.54 -15.86
CA ASP A 168 -22.67 -73.26 -16.02
C ASP A 168 -22.51 -74.46 -16.98
N ALA A 169 -21.87 -74.26 -18.12
CA ALA A 169 -21.59 -75.34 -19.08
C ALA A 169 -20.70 -76.43 -18.49
N LEU A 170 -19.70 -76.07 -17.69
CA LEU A 170 -18.83 -77.02 -17.01
C LEU A 170 -19.58 -77.80 -15.92
N ASN A 171 -20.49 -77.14 -15.20
CA ASN A 171 -21.31 -77.77 -14.19
C ASN A 171 -22.35 -78.73 -14.80
N ASP A 172 -22.93 -78.37 -15.94
CA ASP A 172 -23.79 -79.26 -16.73
C ASP A 172 -23.00 -80.48 -17.24
N PHE A 173 -21.81 -80.27 -17.82
CA PHE A 173 -20.94 -81.35 -18.26
C PHE A 173 -20.57 -82.30 -17.10
N LYS A 174 -20.22 -81.75 -15.93
CA LYS A 174 -19.96 -82.53 -14.71
C LYS A 174 -21.18 -83.35 -14.31
N THR A 175 -22.37 -82.77 -14.33
CA THR A 175 -23.63 -83.45 -14.00
C THR A 175 -23.90 -84.60 -14.97
N GLN A 176 -23.73 -84.37 -16.27
CA GLN A 176 -23.87 -85.41 -17.30
C GLN A 176 -22.86 -86.55 -17.12
N LEU A 177 -21.61 -86.24 -16.75
CA LEU A 177 -20.60 -87.26 -16.47
C LEU A 177 -20.97 -88.13 -15.26
N LEU A 178 -21.43 -87.51 -14.17
CA LEU A 178 -21.90 -88.25 -12.97
C LEU A 178 -23.02 -89.22 -13.33
N ILE A 179 -24.03 -88.77 -14.10
CA ILE A 179 -25.13 -89.63 -14.56
C ILE A 179 -24.62 -90.78 -15.44
N ARG A 180 -23.63 -90.54 -16.32
CA ARG A 180 -23.05 -91.62 -17.14
C ARG A 180 -22.26 -92.61 -16.31
N MET A 181 -21.54 -92.15 -15.30
CA MET A 181 -20.80 -93.00 -14.38
C MET A 181 -21.75 -93.91 -13.59
N GLU A 182 -22.78 -93.34 -12.98
CA GLU A 182 -23.82 -94.10 -12.25
C GLU A 182 -24.45 -95.17 -13.15
N LYS A 183 -24.86 -94.80 -14.37
CA LYS A 183 -25.38 -95.78 -15.35
C LYS A 183 -24.36 -96.85 -15.74
N SER A 184 -23.06 -96.53 -15.76
CA SER A 184 -22.01 -97.51 -16.06
C SER A 184 -21.76 -98.46 -14.89
N GLU A 185 -21.81 -97.95 -13.66
CA GLU A 185 -21.73 -98.74 -12.43
C GLU A 185 -22.91 -99.73 -12.36
N ASP A 186 -24.14 -99.26 -12.59
CA ASP A 186 -25.35 -100.11 -12.65
C ASP A 186 -25.20 -101.24 -13.70
N ARG A 187 -24.61 -100.93 -14.87
CA ARG A 187 -24.38 -101.92 -15.93
C ARG A 187 -23.35 -102.95 -15.52
N VAL A 188 -22.24 -102.54 -14.89
CA VAL A 188 -21.20 -103.46 -14.40
C VAL A 188 -21.78 -104.37 -13.32
N ASP A 189 -22.55 -103.81 -12.37
CA ASP A 189 -23.22 -104.59 -11.33
C ASP A 189 -24.21 -105.61 -11.90
N ALA A 190 -24.98 -105.23 -12.92
CA ALA A 190 -25.88 -106.15 -13.62
C ALA A 190 -25.11 -107.29 -14.31
N GLN A 191 -23.99 -106.97 -14.98
CA GLN A 191 -23.13 -107.98 -15.62
C GLN A 191 -22.51 -108.94 -14.59
N LEU A 192 -22.02 -108.42 -13.45
CA LEU A 192 -21.46 -109.24 -12.38
C LEU A 192 -22.50 -110.20 -11.79
N ARG A 193 -23.73 -109.72 -11.53
CA ARG A 193 -24.83 -110.59 -11.06
C ARG A 193 -25.14 -111.72 -12.05
N GLU A 194 -25.14 -111.43 -13.35
CA GLU A 194 -25.35 -112.46 -14.38
C GLU A 194 -24.21 -113.47 -14.47
N LEU A 195 -22.95 -113.05 -14.29
CA LEU A 195 -21.81 -113.97 -14.22
C LEU A 195 -21.89 -114.88 -13.00
N VAL A 196 -22.23 -114.34 -11.82
CA VAL A 196 -22.40 -115.12 -10.59
C VAL A 196 -23.53 -116.14 -10.71
N LYS A 197 -24.64 -115.80 -11.37
CA LYS A 197 -25.74 -116.77 -11.60
C LYS A 197 -25.35 -117.94 -12.52
N ARG A 198 -24.36 -117.74 -13.39
CA ARG A 198 -23.92 -118.73 -14.39
C ARG A 198 -22.78 -119.62 -13.89
N ALA A 199 -22.10 -119.24 -12.80
CA ALA A 199 -21.03 -119.99 -12.15
C ALA A 199 -21.61 -121.01 -11.15
#